data_AF-A0A966VA74-F1
#
_entry.id   AF-A0A966VA74-F1
#
_cell.length_a   1.000
_cell.length_b   1.000
_cell.length_c   1.000
_cell.angle_alpha   90.00
_cell.angle_beta   90.00
_cell.angle_gamma   90.00
#
_symmetry.space_group_name_H-M   'P 1'
#
loop_
_entity.id
_entity.type
_entity.pdbx_description
1 polymer ?
#
loop_
_entity_poly.entity_id
_entity_poly.type
_entity_poly.pdbx_seq_one_letter_code
_entity_poly.pdbx_strand_id
1 'polypeptide(L)'
;MLRDEDCPVEDAAPETGFDHDEIFINLKVISRIKPGDKISVRDNLINIAPKYFLQGAVRWLYQEDRMKSVSFIVRVVDAAFSLNEKTLMSHEDRQAPNTSESRNHTILRLTNELDRCIEGLNNMKQTYADDRLVECRIDYVIDQIKIRVNNNSKLLEISSP
;
A
#
# COMPACT_ATOMS: atom_id res chain seq x y z
N MET A 1 -52.43 -2.22 2.17
CA MET A 1 -51.36 -2.91 1.43
C MET A 1 -50.14 -2.02 1.49
N LEU A 2 -49.28 -2.27 2.49
CA LEU A 2 -47.96 -1.67 2.59
C LEU A 2 -47.14 -2.23 1.42
N ARG A 3 -46.57 -1.35 0.60
CA ARG A 3 -45.47 -1.74 -0.30
C ARG A 3 -44.20 -1.46 0.49
N ASP A 4 -43.51 -2.54 0.82
CA ASP A 4 -42.14 -2.50 1.30
C ASP A 4 -41.31 -1.81 0.22
N GLU A 5 -40.87 -0.59 0.50
CA GLU A 5 -39.82 0.07 -0.26
C GLU A 5 -38.53 -0.65 0.13
N ASP A 6 -38.04 -1.51 -0.76
CA ASP A 6 -36.74 -2.17 -0.65
C ASP A 6 -35.65 -1.10 -0.48
N CYS A 7 -35.12 -1.04 0.74
CA CYS A 7 -33.93 -0.30 1.10
C CYS A 7 -32.75 -0.83 0.26
N PRO A 8 -31.99 0.00 -0.47
CA PRO A 8 -30.78 -0.48 -1.14
C PRO A 8 -29.80 -0.98 -0.08
N VAL A 9 -29.37 -2.23 -0.27
CA VAL A 9 -28.45 -2.96 0.60
C VAL A 9 -27.16 -2.19 0.81
N GLU A 10 -26.81 -2.09 2.09
CA GLU A 10 -25.66 -1.49 2.73
C GLU A 10 -24.30 -2.00 2.19
N ASP A 11 -23.42 -1.04 1.89
CA ASP A 11 -21.94 -1.04 1.87
C ASP A 11 -21.19 -2.34 1.51
N ALA A 12 -20.92 -2.52 0.21
CA ALA A 12 -19.72 -3.22 -0.23
C ALA A 12 -18.53 -2.24 -0.18
N ALA A 13 -17.58 -2.48 0.73
CA ALA A 13 -16.29 -1.81 0.70
C ALA A 13 -15.69 -1.88 -0.72
N PRO A 14 -15.12 -0.78 -1.26
CA PRO A 14 -14.65 -0.77 -2.63
C PRO A 14 -13.65 -1.90 -2.82
N GLU A 15 -13.92 -2.78 -3.78
CA GLU A 15 -12.92 -3.73 -4.26
C GLU A 15 -11.66 -2.91 -4.52
N THR A 16 -10.59 -3.24 -3.80
CA THR A 16 -9.30 -2.56 -3.93
C THR A 16 -8.97 -2.61 -5.42
N GLY A 17 -9.05 -1.48 -6.12
CA GLY A 17 -9.03 -1.41 -7.59
C GLY A 17 -7.67 -1.74 -8.21
N PHE A 18 -6.93 -2.67 -7.60
CA PHE A 18 -5.64 -3.19 -7.99
C PHE A 18 -5.69 -4.71 -8.07
N ASP A 19 -5.11 -5.29 -9.11
CA ASP A 19 -4.82 -6.71 -9.11
C ASP A 19 -3.58 -7.05 -8.24
N HIS A 20 -3.29 -8.34 -8.06
CA HIS A 20 -2.18 -8.79 -7.23
C HIS A 20 -0.82 -8.32 -7.77
N ASP A 21 -0.63 -8.29 -9.08
CA ASP A 21 0.63 -7.90 -9.70
C ASP A 21 0.85 -6.40 -9.59
N GLU A 22 -0.19 -5.59 -9.79
CA GLU A 22 -0.19 -4.14 -9.58
C GLU A 22 0.19 -3.78 -8.15
N ILE A 23 -0.33 -4.52 -7.15
CA ILE A 23 0.07 -4.32 -5.75
C ILE A 23 1.57 -4.52 -5.59
N PHE A 24 2.12 -5.65 -6.04
CA PHE A 24 3.56 -5.94 -5.89
C PHE A 24 4.45 -4.99 -6.69
N ILE A 25 4.04 -4.61 -7.91
CA ILE A 25 4.77 -3.65 -8.74
C ILE A 25 4.81 -2.31 -8.02
N ASN A 26 3.68 -1.82 -7.52
CA ASN A 26 3.62 -0.54 -6.82
C ASN A 26 4.43 -0.54 -5.53
N LEU A 27 4.35 -1.58 -4.69
CA LEU A 27 5.21 -1.71 -3.50
C LEU A 27 6.69 -1.66 -3.86
N LYS A 28 7.07 -2.35 -4.93
CA LYS A 28 8.45 -2.36 -5.42
C LYS A 28 8.89 -0.98 -5.93
N VAL A 29 8.02 -0.25 -6.61
CA VAL A 29 8.30 1.13 -7.02
C VAL A 29 8.43 2.05 -5.81
N ILE A 30 7.53 1.93 -4.82
CA ILE A 30 7.57 2.71 -3.57
C ILE A 30 8.92 2.52 -2.89
N SER A 31 9.39 1.27 -2.73
CA SER A 31 10.69 0.98 -2.11
C SER A 31 11.90 1.66 -2.80
N ARG A 32 11.74 2.08 -4.05
CA ARG A 32 12.81 2.68 -4.87
C ARG A 32 12.77 4.20 -4.91
N ILE A 33 11.76 4.83 -4.32
CA ILE A 33 11.67 6.30 -4.25
C ILE A 33 12.93 6.86 -3.58
N LYS A 34 13.58 7.82 -4.23
CA LYS A 34 14.73 8.56 -3.70
C LYS A 34 14.36 10.00 -3.36
N PRO A 35 15.14 10.67 -2.50
CA PRO A 35 14.87 12.06 -2.15
C PRO A 35 14.85 12.96 -3.40
N GLY A 36 13.80 13.77 -3.50
CA GLY A 36 13.55 14.69 -4.61
C GLY A 36 12.89 14.07 -5.84
N ASP A 37 12.55 12.78 -5.82
CA ASP A 37 11.85 12.13 -6.93
C ASP A 37 10.41 12.66 -7.07
N LYS A 38 10.01 12.94 -8.30
CA LYS A 38 8.60 13.23 -8.59
C LYS A 38 7.84 11.93 -8.79
N ILE A 39 6.77 11.80 -8.03
CA ILE A 39 5.82 10.69 -8.15
C ILE A 39 4.70 11.11 -9.11
N SER A 40 4.31 10.22 -9.98
CA SER A 40 3.14 10.35 -10.84
C SER A 40 2.41 9.02 -10.90
N VAL A 41 1.11 9.06 -11.18
CA VAL A 41 0.28 7.87 -11.31
C VAL A 41 -0.20 7.76 -12.75
N ARG A 42 -0.03 6.59 -13.35
CA ARG A 42 -0.56 6.25 -14.67
C ARG A 42 -1.06 4.82 -14.65
N ASP A 43 -2.31 4.60 -15.08
CA ASP A 43 -2.90 3.26 -15.23
C ASP A 43 -2.72 2.39 -13.97
N ASN A 44 -3.12 2.92 -12.79
CA ASN A 44 -2.94 2.26 -11.48
C ASN A 44 -1.50 1.91 -11.10
N LEU A 45 -0.50 2.44 -11.79
CA LEU A 45 0.91 2.24 -11.48
C LEU A 45 1.59 3.55 -11.10
N ILE A 46 2.46 3.45 -10.10
CA ILE A 46 3.37 4.52 -9.71
C ILE A 46 4.48 4.59 -10.74
N ASN A 47 4.75 5.81 -11.22
CA ASN A 47 5.88 6.12 -12.05
C ASN A 47 6.73 7.23 -11.40
N ILE A 48 8.05 7.00 -11.38
CA ILE A 48 9.03 7.96 -10.86
C ILE A 48 9.57 8.76 -12.04
N ALA A 49 9.25 10.06 -12.09
CA ALA A 49 9.74 10.93 -13.13
C ALA A 49 11.17 11.42 -12.82
N PRO A 50 12.08 11.47 -13.82
CA PRO A 50 13.46 11.88 -13.62
C PRO A 50 13.59 13.37 -13.26
N LYS A 51 14.67 13.70 -12.54
CA LYS A 51 14.95 14.99 -11.86
C LYS A 51 15.04 16.25 -12.75
N TYR A 52 14.87 16.16 -14.06
CA TYR A 52 15.15 17.26 -15.00
C TYR A 52 14.04 18.31 -15.15
N PHE A 53 13.00 18.31 -14.31
CA PHE A 53 11.94 19.33 -14.37
C PHE A 53 12.26 20.56 -13.51
N LEU A 54 12.42 21.70 -14.20
CA LEU A 54 12.83 23.04 -13.73
C LEU A 54 12.17 23.51 -12.41
N GLN A 55 12.95 24.14 -11.52
CA GLN A 55 12.66 24.32 -10.08
C GLN A 55 11.72 25.49 -9.67
N GLY A 56 11.25 26.33 -10.59
CA GLY A 56 10.57 27.61 -10.24
C GLY A 56 9.04 27.55 -10.22
N ALA A 57 8.41 27.55 -11.39
CA ALA A 57 6.94 27.58 -11.55
C ALA A 57 6.26 26.24 -11.24
N VAL A 58 7.05 25.17 -11.32
CA VAL A 58 6.70 23.80 -10.99
C VAL A 58 6.30 23.69 -9.50
N ARG A 59 6.93 24.42 -8.57
CA ARG A 59 6.62 24.33 -7.13
C ARG A 59 5.17 24.66 -6.76
N TRP A 60 4.54 25.61 -7.46
CA TRP A 60 3.17 26.05 -7.16
C TRP A 60 2.12 25.07 -7.69
N LEU A 61 2.36 24.46 -8.86
CA LEU A 61 1.47 23.43 -9.44
C LEU A 61 1.56 22.08 -8.70
N TYR A 62 2.61 21.87 -7.89
CA TYR A 62 2.91 20.59 -7.22
C TYR A 62 2.23 20.40 -5.86
N GLN A 63 1.59 21.43 -5.30
CA GLN A 63 0.92 21.29 -4.00
C GLN A 63 -0.29 20.35 -4.07
N GLU A 64 -1.02 20.35 -5.18
CA GLU A 64 -2.16 19.45 -5.39
C GLU A 64 -1.68 18.02 -5.76
N ASP A 65 -0.50 17.90 -6.38
CA ASP A 65 0.09 16.66 -6.89
C ASP A 65 0.62 15.75 -5.75
N ARG A 66 1.21 16.34 -4.70
CA ARG A 66 1.77 15.56 -3.58
C ARG A 66 0.71 14.87 -2.73
N MET A 67 -0.41 15.51 -2.44
CA MET A 67 -1.51 14.90 -1.68
C MET A 67 -2.16 13.75 -2.47
N LYS A 68 -2.28 13.90 -3.79
CA LYS A 68 -2.72 12.82 -4.69
C LYS A 68 -1.73 11.65 -4.67
N SER A 69 -0.43 11.93 -4.74
CA SER A 69 0.64 10.91 -4.66
C SER A 69 0.61 10.13 -3.35
N VAL A 70 0.53 10.82 -2.21
CA VAL A 70 0.42 10.19 -0.89
C VAL A 70 -0.86 9.36 -0.79
N SER A 71 -1.99 9.90 -1.24
CA SER A 71 -3.28 9.19 -1.19
C SER A 71 -3.27 7.93 -2.07
N PHE A 72 -2.58 7.96 -3.20
CA PHE A 72 -2.42 6.78 -4.05
C PHE A 72 -1.57 5.70 -3.37
N ILE A 73 -0.45 6.10 -2.75
CA ILE A 73 0.40 5.18 -1.99
C ILE A 73 -0.38 4.54 -0.83
N VAL A 74 -1.19 5.32 -0.11
CA VAL A 74 -2.09 4.81 0.94
C VAL A 74 -3.00 3.72 0.37
N ARG A 75 -3.64 3.98 -0.77
CA ARG A 75 -4.51 2.98 -1.43
C ARG A 75 -3.77 1.69 -1.82
N VAL A 76 -2.52 1.79 -2.29
CA VAL A 76 -1.69 0.62 -2.60
C VAL A 76 -1.37 -0.18 -1.33
N VAL A 77 -1.00 0.50 -0.25
CA VAL A 77 -0.69 -0.12 1.04
C VAL A 77 -1.94 -0.78 1.63
N ASP A 78 -3.09 -0.12 1.57
CA ASP A 78 -4.37 -0.68 2.00
C ASP A 78 -4.74 -1.91 1.17
N ALA A 79 -4.53 -1.88 -0.15
CA ALA A 79 -4.73 -3.04 -1.01
C ALA A 79 -3.81 -4.21 -0.65
N ALA A 80 -2.54 -3.93 -0.33
CA ALA A 80 -1.60 -4.94 0.17
C ALA A 80 -2.06 -5.53 1.51
N PHE A 81 -2.63 -4.71 2.40
CA PHE A 81 -3.21 -5.15 3.65
C PHE A 81 -4.44 -6.03 3.46
N SER A 82 -5.33 -5.68 2.54
CA SER A 82 -6.48 -6.51 2.18
C SER A 82 -6.05 -7.82 1.53
N LEU A 83 -5.03 -7.82 0.68
CA LEU A 83 -4.46 -9.04 0.10
C LEU A 83 -3.87 -9.95 1.17
N ASN A 84 -3.15 -9.36 2.14
CA ASN A 84 -2.60 -10.09 3.28
C ASN A 84 -3.72 -10.73 4.12
N GLU A 85 -4.79 -10.00 4.42
CA GLU A 85 -5.94 -10.50 5.18
C GLU A 85 -6.69 -11.60 4.44
N LYS A 86 -6.99 -11.42 3.14
CA LYS A 86 -7.58 -12.45 2.28
C LYS A 86 -6.73 -13.74 2.26
N THR A 87 -5.41 -13.58 2.20
CA THR A 87 -4.48 -14.70 2.23
C THR A 87 -4.53 -15.45 3.56
N LEU A 88 -4.69 -14.74 4.69
CA LEU A 88 -4.86 -15.35 6.01
C LEU A 88 -6.23 -16.05 6.16
N MET A 89 -7.30 -15.44 5.65
CA MET A 89 -8.67 -15.93 5.76
C MET A 89 -9.02 -17.09 4.81
N SER A 90 -8.21 -17.33 3.78
CA SER A 90 -8.44 -18.38 2.77
C SER A 90 -8.40 -19.83 3.32
N HIS A 91 -8.59 -20.05 4.63
CA HIS A 91 -8.19 -21.27 5.31
C HIS A 91 -9.00 -21.70 6.55
N GLU A 92 -10.31 -21.42 6.63
CA GLU A 92 -11.15 -22.20 7.56
C GLU A 92 -11.50 -23.61 7.03
N ASP A 93 -11.53 -23.87 5.71
CA ASP A 93 -12.20 -25.09 5.20
C ASP A 93 -11.35 -26.18 4.50
N ARG A 94 -10.05 -25.99 4.20
CA ARG A 94 -9.27 -27.04 3.46
C ARG A 94 -7.83 -27.20 3.94
N GLN A 95 -7.59 -28.15 4.85
CA GLN A 95 -6.27 -28.63 5.26
C GLN A 95 -5.62 -29.50 4.17
N ALA A 96 -5.12 -28.89 3.10
CA ALA A 96 -4.16 -29.54 2.21
C ALA A 96 -2.75 -29.00 2.52
N PRO A 97 -1.72 -29.85 2.69
CA PRO A 97 -0.36 -29.40 3.07
C PRO A 97 0.24 -28.39 2.07
N ASN A 98 -0.04 -28.54 0.78
CA ASN A 98 0.49 -27.66 -0.29
C ASN A 98 -0.08 -26.23 -0.26
N THR A 99 -1.26 -26.02 0.31
CA THR A 99 -1.88 -24.67 0.33
C THR A 99 -1.33 -23.82 1.47
N SER A 100 -0.85 -24.43 2.55
CA SER A 100 -0.23 -23.72 3.67
C SER A 100 1.11 -23.11 3.32
N GLU A 101 1.94 -23.83 2.57
CA GLU A 101 3.23 -23.35 2.11
C GLU A 101 3.09 -22.17 1.14
N SER A 102 2.16 -22.25 0.18
CA SER A 102 1.87 -21.16 -0.76
C SER A 102 1.35 -19.90 -0.05
N ARG A 103 0.53 -20.07 1.00
CA ARG A 103 0.05 -18.96 1.84
C ARG A 103 1.21 -18.28 2.57
N ASN A 104 2.04 -19.07 3.24
CA ASN A 104 3.19 -18.56 3.99
C ASN A 104 4.17 -17.85 3.07
N HIS A 105 4.41 -18.38 1.87
CA HIS A 105 5.22 -17.71 0.85
C HIS A 105 4.64 -16.34 0.44
N THR A 106 3.33 -16.26 0.24
CA THR A 106 2.66 -15.00 -0.12
C THR A 106 2.73 -13.97 1.01
N ILE A 107 2.49 -14.38 2.26
CA ILE A 107 2.61 -13.52 3.45
C ILE A 107 4.05 -13.06 3.63
N LEU A 108 5.04 -13.94 3.46
CA LEU A 108 6.45 -13.59 3.54
C LEU A 108 6.83 -12.57 2.47
N ARG A 109 6.39 -12.78 1.22
CA ARG A 109 6.64 -11.85 0.12
C ARG A 109 6.04 -10.47 0.41
N LEU A 110 4.77 -10.42 0.85
CA LEU A 110 4.11 -9.16 1.23
C LEU A 110 4.84 -8.45 2.37
N THR A 111 5.22 -9.18 3.41
CA THR A 111 5.97 -8.66 4.57
C THR A 111 7.27 -8.00 4.12
N ASN A 112 8.04 -8.67 3.27
CA ASN A 112 9.31 -8.15 2.78
C ASN A 112 9.14 -6.90 1.90
N GLU A 113 8.14 -6.88 1.01
CA GLU A 113 7.90 -5.73 0.14
C GLU A 113 7.35 -4.53 0.93
N LEU A 114 6.49 -4.77 1.92
CA LEU A 114 5.98 -3.73 2.83
C LEU A 114 7.10 -3.13 3.68
N ASP A 115 7.97 -3.95 4.26
CA ASP A 115 9.12 -3.47 5.05
C ASP A 115 10.05 -2.57 4.22
N ARG A 116 10.35 -2.98 2.98
CA ARG A 116 11.15 -2.18 2.04
C ARG A 116 10.50 -0.85 1.65
N CYS A 117 9.17 -0.76 1.68
CA CYS A 117 8.48 0.51 1.41
C CYS A 117 8.83 1.58 2.45
N ILE A 118 9.19 1.20 3.68
CA ILE A 118 9.54 2.15 4.75
C ILE A 118 10.70 3.06 4.33
N GLU A 119 11.72 2.53 3.64
CA GLU A 119 12.84 3.36 3.15
C GLU A 119 12.35 4.38 2.11
N GLY A 120 11.57 3.93 1.13
CA GLY A 120 10.99 4.79 0.10
C GLY A 120 10.08 5.88 0.66
N LEU A 121 9.24 5.53 1.65
CA LEU A 121 8.38 6.47 2.37
C LEU A 121 9.20 7.49 3.17
N ASN A 122 10.30 7.10 3.81
CA ASN A 122 11.18 8.04 4.48
C ASN A 122 11.86 9.01 3.50
N ASN A 123 12.22 8.55 2.31
CA ASN A 123 12.76 9.42 1.25
C ASN A 123 11.70 10.39 0.72
N MET A 124 10.46 9.93 0.60
CA MET A 124 9.32 10.77 0.26
C MET A 124 9.04 11.80 1.35
N LYS A 125 9.16 11.41 2.63
CA LYS A 125 9.03 12.31 3.78
C LYS A 125 10.06 13.44 3.73
N GLN A 126 11.33 13.12 3.45
CA GLN A 126 12.37 14.14 3.25
C GLN A 126 12.06 15.08 2.08
N THR A 127 11.47 14.56 1.01
CA THR A 127 11.09 15.35 -0.17
C THR A 127 10.00 16.37 0.15
N TYR A 128 9.14 16.07 1.12
CA TYR A 128 8.02 16.91 1.54
C TYR A 128 8.19 17.48 2.96
N ALA A 129 9.42 17.65 3.44
CA ALA A 129 9.71 18.10 4.81
C ALA A 129 9.10 19.48 5.16
N ASP A 130 8.80 20.30 4.16
CA ASP A 130 8.14 21.61 4.35
C ASP A 130 6.60 21.50 4.47
N ASP A 131 6.00 20.33 4.21
CA ASP A 131 4.57 20.05 4.37
C ASP A 131 4.33 19.08 5.52
N ARG A 132 4.02 19.66 6.69
CA ARG A 132 3.77 18.92 7.93
C ARG A 132 2.58 17.95 7.84
N LEU A 133 1.54 18.26 7.05
CA LEU A 133 0.38 17.37 6.94
C LEU A 133 0.75 16.12 6.13
N VAL A 134 1.50 16.30 5.04
CA VAL A 134 2.05 15.20 4.25
C VAL A 134 3.00 14.36 5.09
N GLU A 135 3.88 14.99 5.85
CA GLU A 135 4.81 14.31 6.77
C GLU A 135 4.07 13.40 7.75
N CYS A 136 3.10 13.95 8.50
CA CYS A 136 2.29 13.20 9.46
C CYS A 136 1.56 12.03 8.79
N ARG A 137 1.06 12.22 7.57
CA ARG A 137 0.36 11.15 6.84
C ARG A 137 1.30 10.04 6.41
N ILE A 138 2.51 10.37 5.98
CA ILE A 138 3.54 9.39 5.65
C ILE A 138 3.96 8.60 6.90
N ASP A 139 4.18 9.29 8.03
CA ASP A 139 4.54 8.64 9.30
C ASP A 139 3.43 7.67 9.76
N TYR A 140 2.16 8.07 9.67
CA TYR A 140 1.04 7.18 9.97
C TYR A 140 1.06 5.90 9.11
N VAL A 141 1.30 6.02 7.80
CA VAL A 141 1.39 4.86 6.89
C VAL A 141 2.57 3.96 7.27
N ILE A 142 3.73 4.55 7.58
CA ILE A 142 4.92 3.80 8.04
C ILE A 142 4.58 3.00 9.31
N ASP A 143 3.87 3.59 10.25
CA ASP A 143 3.51 2.92 11.50
C ASP A 143 2.51 1.77 11.26
N GLN A 144 1.53 1.95 10.38
CA GLN A 144 0.64 0.85 9.97
C GLN A 144 1.41 -0.30 9.32
N ILE A 145 2.37 0.01 8.45
CA ILE A 145 3.24 -0.98 7.81
C ILE A 145 4.04 -1.76 8.87
N LYS A 146 4.68 -1.07 9.81
CA LYS A 146 5.46 -1.72 10.89
C LYS A 146 4.60 -2.66 11.73
N ILE A 147 3.39 -2.23 12.11
CA ILE A 147 2.45 -3.06 12.86
C ILE A 147 2.13 -4.32 12.06
N ARG A 148 1.83 -4.18 10.76
CA ARG A 148 1.50 -5.32 9.89
C ARG A 148 2.67 -6.28 9.72
N VAL A 149 3.87 -5.76 9.46
CA VAL A 149 5.11 -6.55 9.33
C VAL A 149 5.35 -7.35 10.60
N ASN A 150 5.28 -6.72 11.77
CA ASN A 150 5.44 -7.40 13.05
C ASN A 150 4.39 -8.50 13.30
N ASN A 151 3.13 -8.26 12.94
CA ASN A 151 2.08 -9.28 13.05
C ASN A 151 2.35 -10.47 12.14
N ASN A 152 2.74 -10.23 10.89
CA ASN A 152 3.08 -11.30 9.94
C ASN A 152 4.31 -12.10 10.39
N SER A 153 5.35 -11.45 10.89
CA SER A 153 6.56 -12.13 11.39
C SER A 153 6.22 -13.11 12.52
N LYS A 154 5.41 -12.68 13.50
CA LYS A 154 4.94 -13.55 14.59
C LYS A 154 4.14 -14.75 14.07
N LEU A 155 3.29 -14.56 13.06
CA LEU A 155 2.52 -15.64 12.45
C LEU A 155 3.43 -16.67 11.75
N LEU A 156 4.46 -16.20 11.04
CA LEU A 156 5.42 -17.06 10.34
C LEU A 156 6.30 -17.85 11.31
N GLU A 157 6.71 -17.26 12.43
CA GLU A 157 7.45 -17.93 13.51
C GLU A 157 6.63 -19.07 14.13
N ILE A 158 5.35 -18.83 14.46
CA ILE A 158 4.45 -19.85 15.01
C ILE A 158 4.23 -21.02 14.03
N SER A 159 4.35 -20.75 12.72
CA SER A 159 4.16 -21.77 11.68
C SER A 159 5.38 -22.64 11.38
N SER A 160 6.53 -22.38 12.00
CA SER A 160 7.75 -23.20 11.87
C SER A 160 7.77 -24.25 13.00
N PRO A 161 7.66 -25.57 12.68
CA PRO A 161 7.66 -26.64 13.68
C PRO A 161 9.01 -26.85 14.39
#